data_AF-A0A8D2LVS6-F1
#
_entry.id   AF-A0A8D2LVS6-F1
#
_cell.length_a   1.000
_cell.length_b   1.000
_cell.length_c   1.000
_cell.angle_alpha   90.00
_cell.angle_beta   90.00
_cell.angle_gamma   90.00
#
_symmetry.space_group_name_H-M   'P 1'
#
loop_
_entity.id
_entity.type
_entity.pdbx_description
1 polymer ?
#
loop_
_entity_poly.entity_id
_entity_poly.type
_entity_poly.pdbx_seq_one_letter_code
_entity_poly.pdbx_strand_id
1 'polypeptide(L)'
;DLSSPNAISPSLHHRRRRNQESWHIRRKGPIQKHSRLSEQNYYALLEQCLKKGCLFEDPLFPADVRSIGTGPILQKLPQKIHWKRPYVSDGIRRLALCQGLIEDCWFLAAVEALTFHQDILFKVVPQNQSFERKKYAGIFHFKVGLNFKWINLIYIDPYGEI
;
A
#
# COMPACT_ATOMS: atom_id res chain seq x y z
N ASP A 1 -23.60 61.00 40.44
CA ASP A 1 -22.94 61.14 39.13
C ASP A 1 -21.58 60.44 39.11
N LEU A 2 -21.38 59.71 38.00
CA LEU A 2 -20.11 59.21 37.45
C LEU A 2 -19.40 58.00 38.12
N SER A 3 -19.86 56.82 37.67
CA SER A 3 -19.07 55.77 36.99
C SER A 3 -17.94 55.02 37.72
N SER A 4 -18.27 53.78 38.10
CA SER A 4 -17.39 52.60 38.29
C SER A 4 -16.95 52.01 36.92
N PRO A 5 -16.27 50.84 36.81
CA PRO A 5 -15.22 50.16 37.61
C PRO A 5 -14.08 49.60 36.71
N ASN A 6 -13.07 48.88 37.25
CA ASN A 6 -12.33 47.74 36.64
C ASN A 6 -10.89 47.64 37.22
N ALA A 7 -10.23 46.48 37.39
CA ALA A 7 -10.61 45.07 37.32
C ALA A 7 -9.47 44.25 37.99
N ILE A 8 -9.83 43.09 38.50
CA ILE A 8 -9.00 42.10 39.19
C ILE A 8 -8.25 41.25 38.15
N SER A 9 -6.93 41.06 38.31
CA SER A 9 -6.17 39.95 37.69
C SER A 9 -6.55 38.65 38.38
N PRO A 10 -6.74 37.51 37.67
CA PRO A 10 -5.58 36.73 37.22
C PRO A 10 -5.81 35.84 35.97
N SER A 11 -4.74 35.48 35.26
CA SER A 11 -4.38 34.08 34.93
C SER A 11 -3.39 34.02 33.76
N LEU A 12 -2.31 33.26 33.98
CA LEU A 12 -1.35 32.86 32.96
C LEU A 12 -2.04 32.00 31.90
N HIS A 13 -2.08 32.49 30.66
CA HIS A 13 -2.25 31.67 29.48
C HIS A 13 -0.93 31.61 28.72
N HIS A 14 -0.23 30.49 28.87
CA HIS A 14 0.85 30.09 27.97
C HIS A 14 0.25 29.84 26.57
N ARG A 15 0.21 30.90 25.75
CA ARG A 15 -0.16 30.82 24.34
C ARG A 15 1.02 30.22 23.58
N ARG A 16 0.99 28.91 23.34
CA ARG A 16 1.88 28.23 22.38
C ARG A 16 1.71 28.88 21.00
N ARG A 17 2.69 29.67 20.57
CA ARG A 17 2.81 30.13 19.18
C ARG A 17 3.00 28.90 18.29
N ARG A 18 1.98 28.55 17.49
CA ARG A 18 2.17 27.66 16.35
C ARG A 18 2.93 28.45 15.30
N ASN A 19 4.23 28.15 15.11
CA ASN A 19 4.94 28.56 13.92
C ASN A 19 4.23 27.92 12.73
N GLN A 20 3.70 28.78 11.87
CA GLN A 20 3.07 28.40 10.61
C GLN A 20 4.19 28.15 9.61
N GLU A 21 4.81 26.97 9.68
CA GLU A 21 5.72 26.53 8.63
C GLU A 21 4.87 26.21 7.40
N SER A 22 4.89 27.17 6.47
CA SER A 22 4.34 27.02 5.13
C SER A 22 5.09 25.89 4.43
N TRP A 23 4.50 24.69 4.45
CA TRP A 23 4.92 23.59 3.60
C TRP A 23 4.63 23.98 2.14
N HIS A 24 5.56 24.72 1.54
CA HIS A 24 5.61 24.84 0.09
C HIS A 24 5.87 23.46 -0.48
N ILE A 25 4.81 22.74 -0.83
CA ILE A 25 4.88 21.53 -1.63
C ILE A 25 5.45 21.94 -2.98
N ARG A 26 6.77 21.82 -3.11
CA ARG A 26 7.49 21.98 -4.37
C ARG A 26 7.02 20.87 -5.29
N ARG A 27 6.01 21.15 -6.13
CA ARG A 27 5.53 20.23 -7.17
C ARG A 27 6.68 19.94 -8.12
N LYS A 28 7.32 18.78 -7.95
CA LYS A 28 8.33 18.27 -8.90
C LYS A 28 7.63 17.44 -9.97
N GLY A 29 7.56 18.00 -11.18
CA GLY A 29 7.58 17.30 -12.47
C GLY A 29 6.42 16.36 -12.84
N PRO A 30 6.20 16.08 -14.14
CA PRO A 30 5.21 15.10 -14.57
C PRO A 30 5.68 13.68 -14.22
N ILE A 31 4.83 12.89 -13.56
CA ILE A 31 5.05 11.47 -13.28
C ILE A 31 4.92 10.67 -14.59
N GLN A 32 6.02 10.53 -15.33
CA GLN A 32 6.09 9.71 -16.55
C GLN A 32 6.48 8.26 -16.24
N LYS A 33 5.66 7.53 -15.45
CA LYS A 33 5.86 6.08 -15.25
C LYS A 33 4.56 5.28 -15.09
N HIS A 34 3.45 5.80 -15.63
CA HIS A 34 2.14 5.13 -15.54
C HIS A 34 1.80 4.23 -16.75
N SER A 35 2.49 4.34 -17.88
CA SER A 35 2.12 3.62 -19.11
C SER A 35 2.37 2.10 -19.03
N ARG A 36 3.53 1.68 -18.52
CA ARG A 36 3.90 0.24 -18.53
C ARG A 36 3.10 -0.64 -17.56
N LEU A 37 2.63 -0.08 -16.45
CA LEU A 37 1.81 -0.82 -15.47
C LEU A 37 0.39 -1.04 -16.00
N SER A 38 -0.14 -0.11 -16.81
CA SER A 38 -1.48 -0.24 -17.40
C SER A 38 -1.58 -1.26 -18.53
N GLU A 39 -0.45 -1.77 -19.03
CA GLU A 39 -0.40 -2.69 -20.19
C GLU A 39 -0.45 -4.17 -19.79
N GLN A 40 -0.20 -4.52 -18.52
CA GLN A 40 -0.23 -5.91 -18.11
C GLN A 40 -1.69 -6.39 -17.91
N ASN A 41 -2.13 -7.33 -18.74
CA ASN A 41 -3.44 -7.95 -18.62
C ASN A 41 -3.38 -9.18 -17.69
N TYR A 42 -3.93 -9.02 -16.48
CA TYR A 42 -3.99 -10.07 -15.46
C TYR A 42 -4.54 -11.40 -16.00
N TYR A 43 -5.66 -11.39 -16.74
CA TYR A 43 -6.30 -12.61 -17.20
C TYR A 43 -5.46 -13.39 -18.20
N ALA A 44 -4.83 -12.66 -19.14
CA ALA A 44 -3.95 -13.28 -20.13
C ALA A 44 -2.71 -13.90 -19.48
N LEU A 45 -2.12 -13.20 -18.49
CA LEU A 45 -0.96 -13.71 -17.75
C LEU A 45 -1.32 -14.92 -16.89
N LEU A 46 -2.47 -14.89 -16.21
CA LEU A 46 -2.99 -16.00 -15.43
C LEU A 46 -3.19 -17.24 -16.30
N GLU A 47 -3.90 -17.10 -17.43
CA GLU A 47 -4.15 -18.20 -18.37
C GLU A 47 -2.84 -18.79 -18.91
N GLN A 48 -1.90 -17.94 -19.31
CA GLN A 48 -0.60 -18.38 -19.79
C GLN A 48 0.15 -19.20 -18.74
N CYS A 49 0.17 -18.75 -17.48
CA CYS A 49 0.89 -19.43 -16.40
C CYS A 49 0.22 -20.77 -16.05
N LEU A 50 -1.11 -20.81 -15.96
CA LEU A 50 -1.87 -22.05 -15.74
C LEU A 50 -1.63 -23.06 -16.87
N LYS A 51 -1.63 -22.61 -18.14
CA LYS A 51 -1.36 -23.48 -19.30
C LYS A 51 0.05 -24.05 -19.30
N LYS A 52 1.04 -23.26 -18.86
CA LYS A 52 2.45 -23.68 -18.78
C LYS A 52 2.75 -24.49 -17.52
N GLY A 53 1.85 -24.53 -16.54
CA GLY A 53 2.09 -25.14 -15.24
C GLY A 53 3.21 -24.43 -14.46
N CYS A 54 3.36 -23.12 -14.65
CA CYS A 54 4.38 -22.32 -13.98
C CYS A 54 3.75 -21.22 -13.12
N LEU A 55 4.50 -20.72 -12.15
CA LEU A 55 4.11 -19.55 -11.37
C LEU A 55 4.59 -18.27 -12.08
N PHE A 56 3.82 -17.21 -11.93
CA PHE A 56 4.15 -15.92 -12.51
C PHE A 56 5.31 -15.25 -11.76
N GLU A 57 6.17 -14.59 -12.54
CA GLU A 57 7.22 -13.68 -12.07
C GLU A 57 7.12 -12.38 -12.87
N ASP A 58 6.94 -11.24 -12.18
CA ASP A 58 6.81 -9.91 -12.79
C ASP A 58 8.21 -9.35 -13.11
N PRO A 59 8.56 -9.20 -14.39
CA PRO A 59 9.82 -8.59 -14.78
C PRO A 59 9.93 -7.11 -14.38
N LEU A 60 8.81 -6.43 -14.08
CA LEU A 60 8.79 -5.02 -13.68
C LEU A 60 9.01 -4.82 -12.18
N PHE A 61 8.80 -5.86 -11.37
CA PHE A 61 8.93 -5.81 -9.91
C PHE A 61 9.60 -7.09 -9.37
N PRO A 62 10.88 -7.33 -9.71
CA PRO A 62 11.56 -8.58 -9.40
C PRO A 62 11.69 -8.82 -7.89
N ALA A 63 11.74 -10.08 -7.46
CA ALA A 63 11.91 -10.47 -6.06
C ALA A 63 13.36 -10.29 -5.57
N ASP A 64 13.87 -9.06 -5.61
CA ASP A 64 15.21 -8.70 -5.16
C ASP A 64 15.24 -7.29 -4.54
N VAL A 65 16.43 -6.87 -4.08
CA VAL A 65 16.64 -5.59 -3.40
C VAL A 65 16.20 -4.36 -4.20
N ARG A 66 16.13 -4.46 -5.54
CA ARG A 66 15.71 -3.34 -6.42
C ARG A 66 14.24 -2.99 -6.22
N SER A 67 13.41 -3.96 -5.83
CA SER A 67 11.97 -3.77 -5.57
C SER A 67 11.68 -3.31 -4.15
N ILE A 68 12.64 -3.46 -3.22
CA ILE A 68 12.51 -2.96 -1.84
C ILE A 68 12.61 -1.43 -1.82
N GLY A 69 13.57 -0.88 -2.57
CA GLY A 69 13.79 0.56 -2.65
C GLY A 69 15.27 0.93 -2.51
N THR A 70 15.52 2.18 -2.16
CA THR A 70 16.88 2.73 -2.04
C THR A 70 17.01 3.59 -0.78
N GLY A 71 18.25 3.84 -0.34
CA GLY A 71 18.52 4.78 0.75
C GLY A 71 18.30 4.20 2.15
N PRO A 72 17.81 5.00 3.12
CA PRO A 72 17.75 4.61 4.53
C PRO A 72 16.96 3.33 4.83
N ILE A 73 15.99 2.98 3.97
CA ILE A 73 15.21 1.76 4.12
C ILE A 73 16.08 0.50 4.05
N LEU A 74 17.06 0.45 3.15
CA LEU A 74 17.95 -0.70 3.01
C LEU A 74 18.89 -0.86 4.22
N GLN A 75 19.22 0.25 4.90
CA GLN A 75 20.08 0.23 6.09
C GLN A 75 19.38 -0.35 7.31
N LYS A 76 18.05 -0.24 7.38
CA LYS A 76 17.24 -0.80 8.47
C LYS A 76 17.01 -2.30 8.31
N LEU A 77 17.20 -2.85 7.11
CA LEU A 77 16.85 -4.22 6.80
C LEU A 77 17.92 -5.23 7.27
N PRO A 78 17.52 -6.46 7.61
CA PRO A 78 18.47 -7.53 7.90
C PRO A 78 19.35 -7.85 6.69
N GLN A 79 20.58 -8.31 6.93
CA GLN A 79 21.56 -8.61 5.88
C GLN A 79 21.13 -9.71 4.90
N LYS A 80 20.21 -10.60 5.32
CA LYS A 80 19.66 -11.67 4.49
C LYS A 80 18.14 -11.56 4.47
N ILE A 81 17.60 -11.16 3.32
CA ILE A 81 16.15 -11.09 3.07
C ILE A 81 15.81 -12.19 2.09
N HIS A 82 14.80 -12.97 2.43
CA HIS A 82 14.23 -13.99 1.55
C HIS A 82 12.79 -13.61 1.22
N TRP A 83 12.52 -13.50 -0.08
CA TRP A 83 11.16 -13.34 -0.58
C TRP A 83 10.45 -14.70 -0.50
N LYS A 84 9.23 -14.70 0.04
CA LYS A 84 8.42 -15.91 0.22
C LYS A 84 6.99 -15.67 -0.23
N ARG A 85 6.33 -16.73 -0.68
CA ARG A 85 4.91 -16.70 -0.99
C ARG A 85 4.03 -16.73 0.26
N PRO A 86 2.91 -15.99 0.34
CA PRO A 86 2.00 -16.07 1.45
C PRO A 86 1.34 -17.44 1.47
N TYR A 87 1.42 -18.07 2.64
CA TYR A 87 0.64 -19.24 2.95
C TYR A 87 -0.65 -18.79 3.63
N VAL A 88 -1.79 -18.98 2.97
CA VAL A 88 -3.09 -18.69 3.58
C VAL A 88 -3.55 -19.94 4.32
N SER A 89 -3.40 -19.94 5.64
CA SER A 89 -4.07 -20.91 6.51
C SER A 89 -5.55 -20.53 6.62
N ASP A 90 -6.46 -21.49 6.39
CA ASP A 90 -7.89 -21.31 6.63
C ASP A 90 -8.12 -20.81 8.06
N GLY A 91 -8.65 -19.59 8.22
CA GLY A 91 -9.04 -19.09 9.54
C GLY A 91 -8.94 -17.58 9.79
N ILE A 92 -8.35 -16.78 8.91
CA ILE A 92 -8.27 -15.32 9.15
C ILE A 92 -9.62 -14.66 8.83
N ARG A 93 -10.50 -14.60 9.84
CA ARG A 93 -11.85 -14.02 9.75
C ARG A 93 -11.85 -12.48 9.75
N ARG A 94 -10.71 -11.86 10.06
CA ARG A 94 -10.46 -10.41 10.07
C ARG A 94 -9.00 -10.17 9.72
N LEU A 95 -8.73 -9.34 8.71
CA LEU A 95 -7.38 -8.94 8.33
C LEU A 95 -6.69 -8.30 9.53
N ALA A 96 -5.78 -9.01 10.18
CA ALA A 96 -4.94 -8.46 11.24
C ALA A 96 -3.75 -7.77 10.57
N LEU A 97 -3.87 -6.45 10.37
CA LEU A 97 -2.79 -5.64 9.82
C LEU A 97 -1.88 -5.21 10.97
N CYS A 98 -0.64 -5.69 10.95
CA CYS A 98 0.38 -5.30 11.90
C CYS A 98 1.52 -4.61 11.14
N GLN A 99 2.02 -3.51 11.69
CA GLN A 99 3.14 -2.80 11.09
C GLN A 99 4.42 -3.63 11.18
N GLY A 100 5.13 -3.70 10.05
CA GLY A 100 6.44 -4.33 9.97
C GLY A 100 7.56 -3.35 10.30
N LEU A 101 8.76 -3.62 9.76
CA LEU A 101 9.94 -2.79 9.94
C LEU A 101 9.89 -1.44 9.19
N ILE A 102 8.97 -1.33 8.22
CA ILE A 102 8.81 -0.14 7.39
C ILE A 102 7.82 0.82 8.06
N GLU A 103 8.11 2.12 8.01
CA GLU A 103 7.30 3.18 8.62
C GLU A 103 6.12 3.60 7.74
N ASP A 104 5.27 2.64 7.39
CA ASP A 104 4.12 2.79 6.49
C ASP A 104 2.77 2.75 7.23
N CYS A 105 2.74 3.16 8.50
CA CYS A 105 1.51 3.16 9.32
C CYS A 105 0.35 3.93 8.68
N TRP A 106 0.64 5.00 7.93
CA TRP A 106 -0.35 5.78 7.18
C TRP A 106 -1.05 4.93 6.10
N PHE A 107 -0.32 4.00 5.48
CA PHE A 107 -0.86 3.10 4.47
C PHE A 107 -1.67 1.99 5.14
N LEU A 108 -1.15 1.39 6.21
CA LEU A 108 -1.85 0.34 6.94
C LEU A 108 -3.17 0.83 7.54
N ALA A 109 -3.20 2.04 8.11
CA ALA A 109 -4.43 2.66 8.60
C ALA A 109 -5.44 2.88 7.48
N ALA A 110 -4.99 3.27 6.28
CA ALA A 110 -5.86 3.43 5.12
C ALA A 110 -6.42 2.08 4.62
N VAL A 111 -5.60 1.02 4.59
CA VAL A 111 -6.06 -0.32 4.23
C VAL A 111 -7.02 -0.87 5.29
N GLU A 112 -6.74 -0.68 6.58
CA GLU A 112 -7.66 -1.08 7.65
C GLU A 112 -9.00 -0.35 7.52
N ALA A 113 -8.99 0.96 7.31
CA ALA A 113 -10.19 1.76 7.07
C ALA A 113 -10.99 1.22 5.87
N LEU A 114 -10.31 0.81 4.79
CA LEU A 114 -10.93 0.22 3.61
C LEU A 114 -11.67 -1.09 3.93
N THR A 115 -11.21 -1.88 4.91
CA THR A 115 -11.87 -3.14 5.29
C THR A 115 -13.28 -2.95 5.86
N PHE A 116 -13.59 -1.77 6.39
CA PHE A 116 -14.94 -1.44 6.87
C PHE A 116 -15.92 -1.08 5.74
N HIS A 117 -15.43 -0.86 4.51
CA HIS A 117 -16.22 -0.47 3.35
C HIS A 117 -16.09 -1.52 2.23
N GLN A 118 -16.86 -2.60 2.33
CA GLN A 118 -16.76 -3.76 1.42
C GLN A 118 -16.96 -3.39 -0.05
N ASP A 119 -17.84 -2.44 -0.35
CA ASP A 119 -18.11 -1.96 -1.71
C ASP A 119 -16.90 -1.28 -2.36
N ILE A 120 -16.13 -0.52 -1.59
CA ILE A 120 -14.88 0.10 -2.05
C ILE A 120 -13.77 -0.94 -2.06
N LEU A 121 -13.71 -1.81 -1.04
CA LEU A 121 -12.74 -2.90 -0.96
C LEU A 121 -12.80 -3.79 -2.20
N PHE A 122 -13.98 -4.19 -2.66
CA PHE A 122 -14.11 -5.04 -3.86
C PHE A 122 -13.80 -4.32 -5.18
N LYS A 123 -13.80 -2.97 -5.19
CA LYS A 123 -13.27 -2.20 -6.32
C LYS A 123 -11.74 -2.25 -6.34
N VAL A 124 -11.10 -2.17 -5.17
CA VAL A 124 -9.63 -2.18 -5.02
C VAL A 124 -9.06 -3.60 -5.13
N VAL A 125 -9.74 -4.59 -4.56
CA VAL A 125 -9.35 -6.00 -4.52
C VAL A 125 -10.44 -6.82 -5.23
N PRO A 126 -10.29 -7.09 -6.54
CA PRO A 126 -11.24 -7.90 -7.27
C PRO A 126 -11.35 -9.31 -6.67
N GLN A 127 -12.60 -9.81 -6.53
CA GLN A 127 -12.89 -11.07 -5.83
C GLN A 127 -12.51 -12.33 -6.63
N ASN A 128 -12.18 -12.20 -7.91
CA ASN A 128 -11.93 -13.31 -8.83
C ASN A 128 -10.46 -13.79 -8.80
N GLN A 129 -9.92 -13.90 -7.60
CA GLN A 129 -8.55 -14.32 -7.31
C GLN A 129 -8.63 -15.40 -6.24
N SER A 130 -7.84 -16.47 -6.36
CA SER A 130 -7.95 -17.63 -5.47
C SER A 130 -6.58 -18.25 -5.23
N PHE A 131 -6.43 -18.82 -4.03
CA PHE A 131 -5.31 -19.69 -3.66
C PHE A 131 -5.60 -21.18 -3.97
N GLU A 132 -6.77 -21.51 -4.53
CA GLU A 132 -7.08 -22.87 -4.97
C GLU A 132 -6.06 -23.35 -6.00
N ARG A 133 -5.46 -24.53 -5.78
CA ARG A 133 -4.39 -25.11 -6.61
C ARG A 133 -4.68 -25.10 -8.12
N LYS A 134 -5.94 -25.29 -8.54
CA LYS A 134 -6.33 -25.32 -9.96
C LYS A 134 -6.47 -23.93 -10.61
N LYS A 135 -6.55 -22.87 -9.82
CA LYS A 135 -6.79 -21.48 -10.26
C LYS A 135 -5.65 -20.54 -9.89
N TYR A 136 -4.70 -21.01 -9.09
CA TYR A 136 -3.59 -20.24 -8.58
C TYR A 136 -2.36 -20.38 -9.49
N ALA A 137 -1.81 -19.26 -9.93
CA ALA A 137 -0.55 -19.20 -10.68
C ALA A 137 0.42 -18.16 -10.12
N GLY A 138 0.29 -17.81 -8.83
CA GLY A 138 1.22 -16.88 -8.19
C GLY A 138 1.13 -15.43 -8.64
N ILE A 139 -0.03 -15.03 -9.18
CA ILE A 139 -0.30 -13.68 -9.68
C ILE A 139 -1.57 -13.14 -9.03
N PHE A 140 -1.52 -11.88 -8.63
CA PHE A 140 -2.66 -11.12 -8.12
C PHE A 140 -2.77 -9.77 -8.85
N HIS A 141 -3.95 -9.17 -8.82
CA HIS A 141 -4.18 -7.81 -9.31
C HIS A 141 -5.00 -6.97 -8.33
N PHE A 142 -4.68 -5.69 -8.31
CA PHE A 142 -5.34 -4.66 -7.51
C PHE A 142 -5.68 -3.46 -8.38
N LYS A 143 -6.74 -2.74 -8.05
CA LYS A 143 -7.06 -1.46 -8.67
C LYS A 143 -6.75 -0.33 -7.70
N VAL A 144 -5.89 0.59 -8.10
CA VAL A 144 -5.57 1.78 -7.31
C VAL A 144 -6.07 3.03 -8.03
N GLY A 145 -6.75 3.90 -7.28
CA GLY A 145 -7.18 5.21 -7.78
C GLY A 145 -6.04 6.22 -7.72
N LEU A 146 -5.52 6.62 -8.87
CA LEU A 146 -4.51 7.69 -9.00
C LEU A 146 -5.10 8.80 -9.87
N ASN A 147 -5.16 10.03 -9.34
CA ASN A 147 -5.76 11.18 -10.03
C ASN A 147 -7.16 10.88 -10.61
N PHE A 148 -8.01 10.21 -9.82
CA PHE A 148 -9.36 9.77 -10.22
C PHE A 148 -9.41 8.72 -11.36
N LYS A 149 -8.29 8.08 -11.70
CA LYS A 149 -8.21 6.97 -12.66
C LYS A 149 -7.82 5.67 -11.97
N TRP A 150 -8.49 4.57 -12.30
CA TRP A 150 -8.16 3.23 -11.79
C TRP A 150 -7.05 2.61 -12.64
N ILE A 151 -5.96 2.20 -12.00
CA ILE A 151 -4.84 1.48 -12.63
C ILE A 151 -4.77 0.07 -12.05
N ASN A 152 -4.65 -0.94 -12.91
CA ASN A 152 -4.40 -2.31 -12.50
C ASN A 152 -2.91 -2.46 -12.13
N LEU A 153 -2.65 -2.93 -10.91
CA LEU A 153 -1.32 -3.30 -10.46
C LEU A 153 -1.28 -4.82 -10.38
N ILE A 154 -0.25 -5.41 -10.99
CA ILE A 154 0.02 -6.83 -10.87
C ILE A 154 1.01 -7.02 -9.72
N TYR A 155 0.71 -7.98 -8.85
CA TYR A 155 1.57 -8.36 -7.75
C TYR A 155 2.06 -9.80 -7.95
N ILE A 156 3.37 -9.99 -7.80
CA ILE A 156 3.98 -11.31 -7.80
C ILE A 156 3.86 -11.91 -6.42
N ASP A 157 3.61 -13.18 -6.43
CA ASP A 157 3.98 -14.04 -5.35
C ASP A 157 5.38 -14.66 -5.59
N PRO A 158 6.42 -14.55 -4.73
CA PRO A 158 7.77 -15.07 -5.00
C PRO A 158 8.15 -16.36 -4.22
N TYR A 159 8.38 -17.47 -4.95
CA TYR A 159 8.76 -18.85 -4.53
C TYR A 159 7.76 -19.77 -3.77
N GLY A 160 7.21 -20.76 -4.47
CA GLY A 160 6.39 -21.85 -3.93
C GLY A 160 6.39 -23.05 -4.88
N GLU A 161 6.21 -24.24 -4.35
CA GLU A 161 6.08 -25.47 -5.15
C GLU A 161 4.65 -25.63 -5.70
N ILE A 162 4.51 -26.36 -6.81
CA ILE A 162 3.26 -26.62 -7.54
C ILE A 162 2.41 -27.70 -6.85
#